data_AF-A0A075MXF3-F1
#
_entry.id   AF-A0A075MXF3-F1
#
_cell.length_a   1.000
_cell.length_b   1.000
_cell.length_c   1.000
_cell.angle_alpha   90.00
_cell.angle_beta   90.00
_cell.angle_gamma   90.00
#
_symmetry.space_group_name_H-M   'P 1'
#
loop_
_entity.id
_entity.type
_entity.pdbx_description
1 polymer ?
#
loop_
_entity_poly.entity_id
_entity_poly.type
_entity_poly.pdbx_seq_one_letter_code
_entity_poly.pdbx_strand_id
1 'polypeptide(L)'
;MSFAPSSHDDNYNPDLRRAVEKALDSILGEDPKNALMRVLVESHGISFEGDRRSSLQDVEKALGTVLGAGSEIITELVRKELG
;
A
#
# COMPACT_ATOMS: atom_id res chain seq x y z
N MET A 1 12.22 -22.40 -33.70
CA MET A 1 11.01 -21.58 -33.49
C MET A 1 11.07 -21.05 -32.07
N SER A 2 11.42 -19.78 -31.89
CA SER A 2 11.50 -19.14 -30.57
C SER A 2 10.22 -18.34 -30.37
N PHE A 3 9.39 -18.74 -29.41
CA PHE A 3 8.31 -17.94 -28.89
C PHE A 3 8.66 -17.60 -27.45
N ALA A 4 9.22 -16.40 -27.24
CA ALA A 4 9.16 -15.73 -25.96
C ALA A 4 7.92 -14.83 -26.01
N PRO A 5 6.84 -15.12 -25.25
CA PRO A 5 5.77 -14.15 -25.09
C PRO A 5 6.03 -13.26 -23.87
N SER A 6 5.92 -11.95 -24.14
CA SER A 6 5.44 -10.90 -23.24
C SER A 6 6.37 -10.43 -22.12
N SER A 7 7.19 -9.43 -22.46
CA SER A 7 7.55 -8.37 -21.51
C SER A 7 6.29 -7.66 -21.02
N HIS A 8 5.78 -7.99 -19.85
CA HIS A 8 4.85 -7.11 -19.11
C HIS A 8 4.76 -7.50 -17.63
N ASP A 9 5.79 -7.16 -16.86
CA ASP A 9 5.63 -7.01 -15.41
C ASP A 9 6.61 -5.94 -14.86
N ASP A 10 6.59 -4.76 -15.48
CA ASP A 10 7.27 -3.56 -14.97
C ASP A 10 6.35 -2.77 -14.02
N ASN A 11 5.28 -3.41 -13.53
CA ASN A 11 4.41 -2.89 -12.48
C ASN A 11 4.44 -3.80 -11.24
N TYR A 12 5.54 -4.56 -11.10
CA TYR A 12 6.00 -5.02 -9.80
C TYR A 12 6.30 -3.77 -8.98
N ASN A 13 5.38 -3.38 -8.09
CA ASN A 13 5.61 -2.29 -7.15
C ASN A 13 5.90 -2.87 -5.75
N PRO A 14 7.04 -3.58 -5.52
CA PRO A 14 7.42 -4.05 -4.18
C PRO A 14 7.42 -2.90 -3.16
N ASP A 15 7.51 -1.66 -3.65
CA ASP A 15 7.48 -0.43 -2.89
C ASP A 15 6.12 -0.03 -2.32
N LEU A 16 4.96 -0.55 -2.75
CA LEU A 16 3.66 -0.12 -2.15
C LEU A 16 3.58 -0.44 -0.66
N ARG A 17 3.93 -1.68 -0.29
CA ARG A 17 3.97 -2.09 1.11
C ARG A 17 4.96 -1.23 1.90
N ARG A 18 6.16 -1.05 1.33
CA ARG A 18 7.26 -0.30 1.94
C ARG A 18 6.92 1.19 2.10
N ALA A 19 6.25 1.78 1.12
CA ALA A 19 5.80 3.17 1.10
C ALA A 19 4.72 3.40 2.16
N VAL A 20 3.74 2.49 2.25
CA VAL A 20 2.71 2.53 3.31
C VAL A 20 3.35 2.38 4.68
N GLU A 21 4.23 1.40 4.85
CA GLU A 21 4.98 1.21 6.10
C GLU A 21 5.74 2.46 6.50
N LYS A 22 6.49 3.06 5.56
CA LYS A 22 7.32 4.24 5.82
C LYS A 22 6.50 5.50 6.07
N ALA A 23 5.40 5.70 5.34
CA ALA A 23 4.48 6.81 5.58
C ALA A 23 3.83 6.73 6.96
N LEU A 24 3.38 5.54 7.35
CA LEU A 24 2.81 5.30 8.68
C LEU A 24 3.85 5.45 9.78
N ASP A 25 5.06 4.92 9.58
CA ASP A 25 6.18 5.04 10.52
C ASP A 25 6.53 6.51 10.78
N SER A 26 6.53 7.34 9.73
CA SER A 26 6.86 8.76 9.81
C SER A 26 5.84 9.60 10.59
N ILE A 27 4.61 9.10 10.81
CA ILE A 27 3.54 9.86 11.48
C ILE A 27 3.17 9.24 12.82
N LEU A 28 2.95 7.93 12.85
CA LEU A 28 2.30 7.25 13.96
C LEU A 28 3.31 6.55 14.88
N GLY A 29 4.49 6.16 14.35
CA GLY A 29 5.43 5.29 15.05
C GLY A 29 5.07 3.80 14.94
N GLU A 30 5.90 2.93 15.53
CA GLU A 30 5.91 1.48 15.24
C GLU A 30 4.63 0.73 15.64
N ASP A 31 4.14 0.91 16.86
CA ASP A 31 2.93 0.25 17.38
C ASP A 31 1.66 0.57 16.58
N PRO A 32 1.27 1.86 16.43
CA PRO A 32 0.07 2.22 15.67
C PRO A 32 0.21 1.93 14.18
N LYS A 33 1.41 1.98 13.59
CA LYS A 33 1.67 1.49 12.22
C LYS A 33 1.28 0.01 12.10
N ASN A 34 1.79 -0.83 13.00
CA ASN A 34 1.52 -2.27 12.97
C ASN A 34 0.02 -2.56 13.15
N ALA A 35 -0.66 -1.82 14.03
CA ALA A 35 -2.11 -1.92 14.18
C ALA A 35 -2.86 -1.53 12.91
N LEU A 36 -2.48 -0.42 12.27
CA LEU A 36 -3.11 0.05 11.04
C LEU A 36 -2.89 -0.92 9.88
N MET A 37 -1.67 -1.43 9.71
CA MET A 37 -1.38 -2.45 8.71
C MET A 37 -2.24 -3.69 8.89
N ARG A 38 -2.39 -4.17 10.13
CA ARG A 38 -3.29 -5.31 10.41
C ARG A 38 -4.73 -4.99 10.05
N VAL A 39 -5.24 -3.81 10.42
CA VAL A 39 -6.61 -3.40 10.06
C VAL A 39 -6.79 -3.32 8.54
N LEU A 40 -5.80 -2.81 7.80
CA LEU A 40 -5.86 -2.77 6.33
C LEU A 40 -5.95 -4.18 5.74
N VAL A 41 -5.13 -5.12 6.21
CA VAL A 41 -5.15 -6.50 5.72
C VAL A 41 -6.41 -7.26 6.16
N GLU A 42 -6.75 -7.21 7.43
CA GLU A 42 -7.82 -8.01 8.04
C GLU A 42 -9.21 -7.44 7.75
N SER A 43 -9.42 -6.13 7.90
CA SER A 43 -10.74 -5.50 7.73
C SER A 43 -11.03 -5.10 6.29
N HIS A 44 -10.00 -4.72 5.53
CA HIS A 44 -10.16 -4.24 4.15
C HIS A 44 -9.64 -5.21 3.09
N GLY A 45 -9.11 -6.37 3.49
CA GLY A 45 -8.60 -7.38 2.57
C GLY A 45 -7.39 -6.91 1.76
N ILE A 46 -6.69 -5.87 2.23
CA ILE A 46 -5.55 -5.32 1.51
C ILE A 46 -4.45 -6.38 1.47
N SER A 47 -4.06 -6.77 0.26
CA SER A 47 -2.99 -7.73 0.05
C SER A 47 -1.81 -7.01 -0.58
N PHE A 48 -0.69 -6.97 0.13
CA PHE A 48 0.51 -6.30 -0.33
C PHE A 48 1.45 -7.21 -1.13
N GLU A 49 1.14 -8.49 -1.25
CA GLU A 49 1.98 -9.55 -1.84
C GLU A 49 1.11 -10.53 -2.65
N GLY A 50 1.67 -11.12 -3.71
CA GLY A 50 1.01 -12.14 -4.56
C GLY A 50 0.09 -11.63 -5.69
N ASP A 51 -0.59 -12.56 -6.38
CA ASP A 51 -1.48 -12.31 -7.54
C ASP A 51 -2.71 -11.43 -7.24
N ARG A 52 -3.09 -11.28 -5.96
CA ARG A 52 -4.23 -10.45 -5.53
C ARG A 52 -3.79 -9.13 -4.91
N ARG A 53 -2.69 -8.56 -5.42
CA ARG A 53 -2.14 -7.34 -4.85
C ARG A 53 -3.12 -6.18 -4.97
N SER A 54 -3.37 -5.53 -3.84
CA SER A 54 -4.18 -4.32 -3.77
C SER A 54 -3.44 -3.15 -4.41
N SER A 55 -4.20 -2.31 -5.11
CA SER A 55 -3.67 -1.11 -5.72
C SER A 55 -3.46 -0.02 -4.67
N LEU A 56 -2.69 1.01 -5.01
CA LEU A 56 -2.60 2.22 -4.18
C LEU A 56 -4.01 2.76 -3.84
N GLN A 57 -4.90 2.79 -4.82
CA GLN A 57 -6.26 3.28 -4.66
C GLN A 57 -7.09 2.49 -3.64
N ASP A 58 -6.88 1.17 -3.54
CA ASP A 58 -7.51 0.34 -2.52
C ASP A 58 -6.99 0.70 -1.12
N VAL A 59 -5.67 0.93 -1.01
CA VAL A 59 -5.04 1.36 0.24
C VAL A 59 -5.53 2.75 0.65
N GLU A 60 -5.60 3.70 -0.27
CA GLU A 60 -6.11 5.07 -0.03
C GLU A 60 -7.55 5.04 0.49
N LYS A 61 -8.40 4.20 -0.12
CA LYS A 61 -9.79 4.03 0.31
C LYS A 61 -9.89 3.39 1.68
N ALA A 62 -9.08 2.38 1.95
CA ALA A 62 -9.03 1.71 3.25
C ALA A 62 -8.52 2.66 4.34
N LEU A 63 -7.44 3.41 4.09
CA LEU A 63 -6.94 4.45 4.97
C LEU A 63 -7.99 5.53 5.23
N GLY A 64 -8.70 6.00 4.18
CA GLY A 64 -9.79 6.96 4.32
C GLY A 64 -10.96 6.43 5.15
N THR A 65 -11.20 5.13 5.14
CA THR A 65 -12.23 4.51 5.98
C THR A 65 -11.79 4.41 7.44
N VAL A 66 -10.52 4.10 7.70
CA VAL A 66 -9.98 3.92 9.07
C VAL A 66 -9.68 5.25 9.75
N LEU A 67 -9.09 6.20 9.02
CA LEU A 67 -8.55 7.45 9.56
C LEU A 67 -9.38 8.69 9.18
N GLY A 68 -10.36 8.56 8.29
CA GLY A 68 -11.16 9.68 7.81
C GLY A 68 -10.27 10.77 7.19
N ALA A 69 -10.48 12.02 7.58
CA ALA A 69 -9.71 13.16 7.09
C ALA A 69 -8.19 13.06 7.35
N GLY A 70 -7.77 12.29 8.36
CA GLY A 70 -6.35 12.07 8.66
C GLY A 70 -5.64 11.17 7.63
N SER A 71 -6.39 10.47 6.78
CA SER A 71 -5.80 9.61 5.75
C SER A 71 -5.11 10.39 4.66
N GLU A 72 -5.55 11.63 4.38
CA GLU A 72 -5.07 12.42 3.23
C GLU A 72 -3.56 12.67 3.31
N ILE A 73 -3.07 12.97 4.52
CA ILE A 73 -1.65 13.18 4.80
C ILE A 73 -0.84 11.89 4.57
N ILE A 74 -1.34 10.75 5.03
CA ILE A 74 -0.66 9.45 4.86
C ILE A 74 -0.67 9.06 3.39
N THR A 75 -1.81 9.23 2.71
CA THR A 75 -1.97 8.96 1.28
C THR A 75 -1.01 9.80 0.44
N GLU A 76 -0.85 11.09 0.74
CA GLU A 76 0.15 11.94 0.06
C GLU A 76 1.58 11.46 0.29
N LEU A 77 1.92 11.04 1.51
CA LEU A 77 3.24 10.48 1.80
C LEU A 77 3.49 9.17 1.05
N VAL A 78 2.49 8.29 0.97
CA VAL A 78 2.60 7.03 0.22
C VAL A 78 2.84 7.31 -1.26
N ARG A 79 2.09 8.25 -1.85
CA ARG A 79 2.31 8.69 -3.25
C ARG A 79 3.72 9.22 -3.45
N LYS A 80 4.20 10.08 -2.54
CA LYS A 80 5.55 10.64 -2.59
C LYS A 80 6.65 9.58 -2.50
N GLU A 81 6.43 8.53 -1.71
CA GLU A 81 7.39 7.41 -1.59
C GLU A 81 7.37 6.48 -2.80
N LEU A 82 6.28 6.45 -3.56
CA LEU A 82 6.15 5.64 -4.77
C LEU A 82 6.71 6.30 -6.04
N GLY A 83 6.97 7.62 -6.00
CA GLY A 83 7.58 8.37 -7.12
C GLY A 83 6.59 9.17 -7.93
#